data_AF-A0A6S7I5F1-F1
#
_entry.id   AF-A0A6S7I5F1-F1
#
_cell.length_a   1.000
_cell.length_b   1.000
_cell.length_c   1.000
_cell.angle_alpha   90.00
_cell.angle_beta   90.00
_cell.angle_gamma   90.00
#
_symmetry.space_group_name_H-M   'P 1'
#
loop_
_entity.id
_entity.type
_entity.pdbx_description
1 polymer ?
#
loop_
_entity_poly.entity_id
_entity_poly.type
_entity_poly.pdbx_seq_one_letter_code
_entity_poly.pdbx_strand_id
1 'polypeptide(L)'
;MRVVRIKHKAGLALFAVVFLILLYVLISKHSRPEIEIDTDSLYNNAPTRTIDFINIAKNVPVETPNKDGRTKDSLQNTPLVRGKLKSNFRKQPRPPKRRISDGVVDKAVVKNVVHGDPLLGFSREDRHRQREKARALVAKHKDKKVVKTPKLPEQEVSSYTIAIVVISCNRPDAITRSLNGLLKYRPSAKQFPIVVSQDCGHEETAKEISVFSSEVRHIKQPDLSEPSDVPANMRHFMGYYKISRHFKWALGQMFDQMGYDTVLIVEDDLDIAPDFYDYFLGTRHLLDQDPTIWCVSAWNDNGKAGLIEPHENGKLYRSDFFPGLGWMMTKKLWRELGPKWPAGFWDDWMREPAQRKDRACIRPEISRTKTFGRIGVSQGQFFDQHLKFIVLNDKKFDFLHTDLSYLIKENYDKEFLGKIETLPVFSVDDIIARKNGNHKAVRVNYWTESTFNRVASRLGVMLDFKAGVPRAGYRGIVTVMYRGIRIYLTQKK
;
A
#
# COMPACT_ATOMS: atom_id res chain seq x y z
N MET A 1 -57.74 7.95 -61.50
CA MET A 1 -57.13 6.79 -60.81
C MET A 1 -55.62 6.85 -60.98
N ARG A 2 -54.86 6.94 -59.87
CA ARG A 2 -53.40 7.13 -59.88
C ARG A 2 -52.68 5.81 -60.21
N VAL A 3 -51.79 5.85 -61.20
CA VAL A 3 -50.80 4.81 -61.47
C VAL A 3 -49.52 5.18 -60.72
N VAL A 4 -49.03 4.29 -59.84
CA VAL A 4 -47.71 4.42 -59.22
C VAL A 4 -46.90 3.16 -59.54
N ARG A 5 -45.87 3.33 -60.38
CA ARG A 5 -44.75 2.40 -60.55
C ARG A 5 -43.76 2.65 -59.41
N ILE A 6 -43.40 1.62 -58.65
CA ILE A 6 -42.25 1.66 -57.73
C ILE A 6 -41.15 0.75 -58.28
N LYS A 7 -39.96 1.33 -58.51
CA LYS A 7 -38.74 0.66 -58.95
C LYS A 7 -38.00 0.07 -57.75
N HIS A 8 -37.86 -1.25 -57.67
CA HIS A 8 -36.94 -1.93 -56.75
C HIS A 8 -35.52 -1.96 -57.36
N LYS A 9 -34.62 -1.08 -56.90
CA LYS A 9 -33.17 -1.16 -57.23
C LYS A 9 -32.22 -0.98 -56.05
N ALA A 10 -32.70 -0.84 -54.81
CA ALA A 10 -31.83 -0.62 -53.65
C ALA A 10 -31.52 -1.88 -52.79
N GLY A 11 -32.25 -2.99 -52.98
CA GLY A 11 -32.08 -4.19 -52.14
C GLY A 11 -30.96 -5.14 -52.58
N LEU A 12 -30.59 -5.16 -53.86
CA LEU A 12 -29.66 -6.16 -54.40
C LEU A 12 -28.18 -5.80 -54.16
N ALA A 13 -27.86 -4.51 -54.07
CA ALA A 13 -26.50 -4.02 -53.85
C ALA A 13 -26.01 -4.26 -52.42
N LEU A 14 -26.89 -4.15 -51.42
CA LEU A 14 -26.53 -4.35 -50.02
C LEU A 14 -26.24 -5.83 -49.71
N PHE A 15 -26.93 -6.76 -50.37
CA PHE A 15 -26.73 -8.19 -50.20
C PHE A 15 -25.40 -8.67 -50.81
N ALA A 16 -25.00 -8.11 -51.96
CA ALA A 16 -23.74 -8.45 -52.61
C ALA A 16 -22.50 -8.02 -51.79
N VAL A 17 -22.56 -6.86 -51.13
CA VAL A 17 -21.46 -6.34 -50.30
C VAL A 17 -21.27 -7.19 -49.03
N VAL A 18 -22.36 -7.57 -48.36
CA VAL A 18 -22.30 -8.44 -47.17
C VAL A 18 -21.77 -9.83 -47.52
N PHE A 19 -22.16 -10.37 -48.67
CA PHE A 19 -21.68 -11.68 -49.13
C PHE A 19 -20.19 -11.68 -49.47
N LEU A 20 -19.67 -10.62 -50.11
CA LEU A 20 -18.24 -10.48 -50.42
C LEU A 20 -17.37 -10.34 -49.17
N ILE A 21 -17.84 -9.65 -48.13
CA ILE A 21 -17.12 -9.52 -46.86
C ILE A 21 -17.04 -10.88 -46.13
N LEU A 22 -18.13 -11.64 -46.12
CA LEU A 22 -18.14 -12.99 -45.54
C LEU A 22 -17.22 -13.96 -46.30
N LEU A 23 -17.19 -13.88 -47.63
CA LEU A 23 -16.30 -14.69 -48.45
C LEU A 23 -14.82 -14.34 -48.22
N TYR A 24 -14.48 -13.05 -48.06
CA TYR A 24 -13.12 -12.60 -47.76
C TYR A 24 -12.64 -13.08 -46.39
N VAL A 25 -13.51 -13.07 -45.37
CA VAL A 25 -13.19 -13.58 -44.03
C VAL A 25 -12.99 -15.10 -44.03
N LEU A 26 -13.73 -15.84 -44.85
CA LEU A 26 -13.59 -17.29 -44.99
C LEU A 26 -12.32 -17.69 -45.75
N ILE A 27 -11.97 -16.98 -46.82
CA ILE A 27 -10.74 -17.24 -47.61
C ILE A 27 -9.49 -16.83 -46.80
N SER A 28 -9.56 -15.77 -45.99
CA SER A 28 -8.44 -15.32 -45.16
C SER A 28 -8.11 -16.25 -43.98
N LYS A 29 -8.99 -17.20 -43.64
CA LYS A 29 -8.82 -18.15 -42.53
C LYS A 29 -8.20 -19.50 -42.93
N HIS A 30 -7.98 -19.78 -44.21
CA HIS A 30 -7.56 -21.11 -44.68
C HIS A 30 -6.33 -21.15 -45.59
N SER A 31 -5.50 -20.10 -45.61
CA SER A 31 -4.27 -20.09 -46.41
C SER A 31 -3.06 -19.61 -45.61
N ARG A 32 -2.36 -20.54 -44.95
CA ARG A 32 -0.90 -20.46 -44.76
C ARG A 32 -0.29 -21.86 -44.88
N PRO A 33 0.66 -22.09 -45.80
CA PRO A 33 1.41 -23.34 -45.85
C PRO A 33 2.54 -23.33 -44.80
N GLU A 34 2.83 -24.51 -44.27
CA GLU A 34 4.04 -24.80 -43.49
C GLU A 34 5.27 -24.70 -44.39
N ILE A 35 6.27 -23.93 -43.97
CA ILE A 35 7.64 -23.98 -44.50
C ILE A 35 8.56 -24.01 -43.28
N GLU A 36 9.31 -25.10 -43.18
CA GLU A 36 10.35 -25.37 -42.20
C GLU A 36 11.70 -24.94 -42.83
N ILE A 37 12.37 -23.93 -42.25
CA ILE A 37 13.80 -23.67 -42.47
C ILE A 37 14.42 -23.18 -41.15
N ASP A 38 15.44 -23.93 -40.72
CA ASP A 38 16.41 -23.70 -39.67
C ASP A 38 17.41 -22.59 -40.08
N THR A 39 17.69 -21.63 -39.19
CA THR A 39 19.03 -21.05 -38.99
C THR A 39 19.08 -20.15 -37.75
N ASP A 40 20.07 -20.42 -36.91
CA ASP A 40 20.63 -19.56 -35.88
C ASP A 40 20.87 -18.10 -36.33
N SER A 41 20.82 -17.20 -35.33
CA SER A 41 21.11 -15.75 -35.36
C SER A 41 19.90 -14.81 -35.57
N LEU A 42 19.83 -13.78 -34.70
CA LEU A 42 18.84 -12.70 -34.58
C LEU A 42 17.74 -12.88 -33.51
N TYR A 43 18.14 -12.86 -32.24
CA TYR A 43 17.26 -12.46 -31.13
C TYR A 43 17.70 -11.09 -30.58
N ASN A 44 17.19 -10.03 -31.21
CA ASN A 44 16.96 -8.73 -30.59
C ASN A 44 15.69 -8.15 -31.23
N ASN A 45 14.79 -7.66 -30.38
CA ASN A 45 13.50 -7.01 -30.68
C ASN A 45 12.28 -7.95 -30.85
N ALA A 46 11.67 -8.30 -29.72
CA ALA A 46 10.24 -8.63 -29.68
C ALA A 46 9.42 -7.36 -29.38
N PRO A 47 8.30 -7.08 -30.07
CA PRO A 47 7.50 -5.89 -29.83
C PRO A 47 6.67 -6.03 -28.55
N THR A 48 6.85 -5.11 -27.62
CA THR A 48 5.94 -4.87 -26.49
C THR A 48 4.57 -4.50 -27.05
N ARG A 49 3.55 -5.32 -26.74
CA ARG A 49 2.15 -4.96 -26.96
C ARG A 49 1.83 -3.73 -26.11
N THR A 50 1.73 -2.59 -26.76
CA THR A 50 1.18 -1.34 -26.23
C THR A 50 -0.25 -1.60 -25.78
N ILE A 51 -0.49 -1.61 -24.47
CA ILE A 51 -1.83 -1.52 -23.89
C ILE A 51 -2.14 -0.04 -23.74
N ASP A 52 -3.26 0.38 -24.33
CA ASP A 52 -3.73 1.77 -24.39
C ASP A 52 -3.84 2.42 -23.00
N PHE A 53 -3.02 3.43 -22.77
CA PHE A 53 -3.01 4.27 -21.55
C PHE A 53 -4.14 5.33 -21.53
N ILE A 54 -5.10 5.27 -22.45
CA ILE A 54 -6.17 6.27 -22.60
C ILE A 54 -7.52 5.62 -22.28
N ASN A 55 -7.82 5.39 -20.99
CA ASN A 55 -9.21 5.18 -20.55
C ASN A 55 -9.45 5.49 -19.05
N ILE A 56 -8.73 6.48 -18.50
CA ILE A 56 -9.00 7.00 -17.15
C ILE A 56 -9.18 8.52 -17.23
N ALA A 57 -10.20 8.98 -17.95
CA ALA A 57 -10.66 10.39 -17.91
C ALA A 57 -12.06 10.61 -18.53
N LYS A 58 -12.98 9.64 -18.50
CA LYS A 58 -14.37 9.87 -18.91
C LYS A 58 -15.30 9.57 -17.75
N ASN A 59 -15.59 10.61 -16.97
CA ASN A 59 -16.88 10.88 -16.30
C ASN A 59 -16.72 12.03 -15.30
N VAL A 60 -16.50 13.23 -15.81
CA VAL A 60 -16.78 14.49 -15.10
C VAL A 60 -17.57 15.37 -16.08
N PRO A 61 -18.82 15.78 -15.76
CA PRO A 61 -19.51 16.76 -16.57
C PRO A 61 -18.80 18.10 -16.42
N VAL A 62 -18.27 18.64 -17.51
CA VAL A 62 -17.76 20.01 -17.57
C VAL A 62 -18.88 20.89 -18.13
N GLU A 63 -19.43 21.77 -17.30
CA GLU A 63 -20.29 22.86 -17.76
C GLU A 63 -19.45 23.86 -18.57
N THR A 64 -19.91 24.18 -19.78
CA THR A 64 -19.30 25.18 -20.65
C THR A 64 -19.73 26.59 -20.25
N PRO A 65 -18.82 27.57 -20.07
CA PRO A 65 -19.21 28.97 -19.97
C PRO A 65 -19.46 29.56 -21.35
N ASN A 66 -20.51 30.38 -21.42
CA ASN A 66 -20.90 31.17 -22.59
C ASN A 66 -19.79 32.12 -23.03
N LYS A 67 -19.67 32.27 -24.35
CA LYS A 67 -18.91 33.32 -25.03
C LYS A 67 -19.63 34.65 -24.82
N ASP A 68 -18.92 35.67 -24.36
CA ASP A 68 -19.04 37.02 -24.89
C ASP A 68 -17.80 37.83 -24.51
N GLY A 69 -17.11 38.31 -25.54
CA GLY A 69 -15.94 39.17 -25.41
C GLY A 69 -16.36 40.63 -25.33
N ARG A 70 -15.69 41.40 -24.46
CA ARG A 70 -15.44 42.83 -24.64
C ARG A 70 -14.28 43.27 -23.73
N THR A 71 -13.24 43.78 -24.37
CA THR A 71 -12.12 44.54 -23.82
C THR A 71 -12.58 45.91 -23.30
N LYS A 72 -12.00 46.38 -22.19
CA LYS A 72 -11.70 47.80 -21.95
C LYS A 72 -10.67 47.99 -20.83
N ASP A 73 -9.79 48.94 -21.08
CA ASP A 73 -8.64 49.37 -20.28
C ASP A 73 -8.98 50.04 -18.93
N SER A 74 -7.94 50.05 -18.09
CA SER A 74 -7.47 51.15 -17.24
C SER A 74 -7.85 51.21 -15.75
N LEU A 75 -6.77 51.37 -14.98
CA LEU A 75 -6.57 52.22 -13.79
C LEU A 75 -6.98 51.74 -12.39
N GLN A 76 -5.92 51.69 -11.57
CA GLN A 76 -5.76 52.25 -10.21
C GLN A 76 -5.75 51.32 -9.00
N ASN A 77 -4.58 51.36 -8.36
CA ASN A 77 -4.29 51.03 -6.97
C ASN A 77 -5.21 51.77 -6.00
N THR A 78 -5.77 51.06 -5.02
CA THR A 78 -5.87 51.52 -3.62
C THR A 78 -6.13 50.31 -2.68
N PRO A 79 -5.70 50.37 -1.41
CA PRO A 79 -5.41 49.21 -0.57
C PRO A 79 -6.64 48.69 0.20
N LEU A 80 -6.75 47.38 0.36
CA LEU A 80 -7.82 46.77 1.16
C LEU A 80 -7.53 46.84 2.66
N VAL A 81 -8.46 47.53 3.32
CA VAL A 81 -8.61 47.77 4.75
C VAL A 81 -8.81 46.48 5.54
N ARG A 82 -8.15 46.41 6.71
CA ARG A 82 -8.34 45.37 7.75
C ARG A 82 -9.78 45.39 8.28
N GLY A 83 -10.58 44.40 7.88
CA GLY A 83 -11.86 44.08 8.51
C GLY A 83 -11.70 43.02 9.61
N LYS A 84 -11.92 43.41 10.87
CA LYS A 84 -12.01 42.52 12.03
C LYS A 84 -13.29 41.69 11.96
N LEU A 85 -13.19 40.36 11.79
CA LEU A 85 -14.26 39.43 12.17
C LEU A 85 -14.04 38.95 13.62
N LYS A 86 -14.97 39.35 14.50
CA LYS A 86 -15.10 38.81 15.85
C LYS A 86 -15.84 37.46 15.78
N SER A 87 -15.18 36.36 16.13
CA SER A 87 -15.85 35.08 16.40
C SER A 87 -15.98 34.87 17.91
N ASN A 88 -17.23 34.82 18.39
CA ASN A 88 -17.55 34.42 19.76
C ASN A 88 -17.30 32.92 19.95
N PHE A 89 -16.23 32.55 20.67
CA PHE A 89 -16.05 31.20 21.19
C PHE A 89 -16.25 31.17 22.71
N ARG A 90 -17.31 30.46 23.12
CA ARG A 90 -17.66 30.14 24.51
C ARG A 90 -16.63 29.13 25.04
N LYS A 91 -15.88 29.52 26.08
CA LYS A 91 -14.87 28.68 26.74
C LYS A 91 -15.54 27.51 27.48
N GLN A 92 -15.10 26.27 27.21
CA GLN A 92 -15.32 25.14 28.12
C GLN A 92 -14.17 25.05 29.15
N PRO A 93 -14.43 24.61 30.39
CA PRO A 93 -13.45 24.61 31.47
C PRO A 93 -12.43 23.45 31.36
N ARG A 94 -11.18 23.74 31.78
CA ARG A 94 -10.06 22.79 31.84
C ARG A 94 -10.19 21.87 33.07
N PRO A 95 -9.79 20.58 32.99
CA PRO A 95 -9.70 19.71 34.16
C PRO A 95 -8.45 20.05 35.02
N PRO A 96 -8.47 19.76 36.33
CA PRO A 96 -7.45 20.21 37.27
C PRO A 96 -6.14 19.41 37.19
N LYS A 97 -5.02 20.13 37.39
CA LYS A 97 -3.66 19.60 37.52
C LYS A 97 -3.53 18.76 38.79
N ARG A 98 -3.04 17.52 38.69
CA ARG A 98 -2.54 16.75 39.85
C ARG A 98 -1.06 17.07 40.10
N ARG A 99 -0.75 17.45 41.34
CA ARG A 99 0.60 17.51 41.92
C ARG A 99 1.17 16.10 42.02
N ILE A 100 2.45 15.96 41.69
CA ILE A 100 3.27 14.82 42.06
C ILE A 100 3.98 15.21 43.36
N SER A 101 3.86 14.37 44.39
CA SER A 101 4.71 14.41 45.57
C SER A 101 5.24 13.00 45.85
N ASP A 102 6.53 13.00 46.13
CA ASP A 102 7.45 11.93 46.51
C ASP A 102 6.91 10.83 47.44
N GLY A 103 7.50 9.63 47.31
CA GLY A 103 7.92 8.88 48.50
C GLY A 103 7.32 7.49 48.76
N VAL A 104 8.19 6.48 48.60
CA VAL A 104 8.36 5.29 49.46
C VAL A 104 7.42 4.09 49.32
N VAL A 105 8.09 2.93 49.29
CA VAL A 105 7.66 1.54 49.16
C VAL A 105 6.87 1.06 50.37
N ASP A 106 5.81 0.26 50.18
CA ASP A 106 5.58 -0.89 51.07
C ASP A 106 4.75 -2.03 50.48
N LYS A 107 5.15 -3.25 50.84
CA LYS A 107 4.53 -4.54 50.49
C LYS A 107 3.33 -4.81 51.40
N ALA A 108 2.15 -5.13 50.85
CA ALA A 108 1.20 -6.02 51.55
C ALA A 108 0.04 -6.51 50.66
N VAL A 109 0.01 -7.84 50.48
CA VAL A 109 -1.12 -8.75 50.76
C VAL A 109 -2.48 -8.49 50.09
N VAL A 110 -2.79 -9.42 49.18
CA VAL A 110 -4.11 -9.82 48.69
C VAL A 110 -5.09 -10.13 49.83
N LYS A 111 -6.27 -9.51 49.84
CA LYS A 111 -7.51 -10.09 50.39
C LYS A 111 -8.72 -9.70 49.54
N ASN A 112 -9.40 -10.73 49.05
CA ASN A 112 -10.69 -10.69 48.34
C ASN A 112 -11.81 -10.17 49.25
N VAL A 113 -12.79 -9.46 48.68
CA VAL A 113 -14.23 -9.68 48.92
C VAL A 113 -15.01 -9.30 47.65
N VAL A 114 -15.59 -10.29 46.98
CA VAL A 114 -16.69 -10.11 46.01
C VAL A 114 -17.96 -10.62 46.71
N HIS A 115 -18.98 -9.77 46.77
CA HIS A 115 -20.32 -10.12 47.25
C HIS A 115 -20.94 -11.21 46.36
N GLY A 116 -21.57 -12.20 47.00
CA GLY A 116 -22.16 -13.36 46.36
C GLY A 116 -23.60 -13.18 45.89
N ASP A 117 -24.05 -14.18 45.13
CA ASP A 117 -25.32 -14.87 45.33
C ASP A 117 -25.24 -16.31 44.70
N PRO A 118 -26.12 -17.25 45.08
CA PRO A 118 -25.75 -18.64 45.40
C PRO A 118 -25.90 -19.64 44.25
N LEU A 119 -25.00 -20.64 44.22
CA LEU A 119 -25.02 -21.76 43.28
C LEU A 119 -25.70 -23.00 43.88
N LEU A 120 -26.54 -23.63 43.05
CA LEU A 120 -27.05 -25.00 43.15
C LEU A 120 -25.91 -25.99 43.49
N GLY A 121 -26.15 -26.82 44.51
CA GLY A 121 -25.17 -27.76 45.06
C GLY A 121 -24.90 -28.96 44.16
N PHE A 122 -23.68 -29.04 43.60
CA PHE A 122 -23.16 -30.28 43.04
C PHE A 122 -22.71 -31.24 44.16
N SER A 123 -22.92 -32.54 43.98
CA SER A 123 -22.46 -33.57 44.93
C SER A 123 -20.93 -33.68 44.94
N ARG A 124 -20.36 -34.30 45.98
CA ARG A 124 -18.90 -34.56 46.07
C ARG A 124 -18.40 -35.46 44.92
N GLU A 125 -19.25 -36.37 44.44
CA GLU A 125 -18.92 -37.29 43.36
C GLU A 125 -18.86 -36.59 42.00
N ASP A 126 -19.73 -35.61 41.75
CA ASP A 126 -19.71 -34.80 40.52
C ASP A 126 -18.44 -33.96 40.39
N ARG A 127 -17.97 -33.41 41.52
CA ARG A 127 -16.70 -32.67 41.58
C ARG A 127 -15.50 -33.57 41.32
N HIS A 128 -15.53 -34.82 41.78
CA HIS A 128 -14.47 -35.79 41.52
C HIS A 128 -14.45 -36.18 40.04
N ARG A 129 -15.64 -36.47 39.46
CA ARG A 129 -15.79 -36.87 38.06
C ARG A 129 -15.38 -35.75 37.09
N GLN A 130 -15.64 -34.48 37.42
CA GLN A 130 -15.15 -33.34 36.64
C GLN A 130 -13.62 -33.15 36.74
N ARG A 131 -13.01 -33.38 37.91
CA ARG A 131 -11.56 -33.31 38.09
C ARG A 131 -10.82 -34.40 37.32
N GLU A 132 -11.36 -35.62 37.30
CA GLU A 132 -10.85 -36.72 36.50
C GLU A 132 -10.90 -36.43 35.00
N LYS A 133 -12.04 -35.90 34.49
CA LYS A 133 -12.16 -35.47 33.09
C LYS A 133 -11.19 -34.36 32.73
N ALA A 134 -11.00 -33.38 33.60
CA ALA A 134 -10.02 -32.30 33.41
C ALA A 134 -8.57 -32.85 33.38
N ARG A 135 -8.23 -33.79 34.26
CA ARG A 135 -6.91 -34.46 34.27
C ARG A 135 -6.67 -35.27 33.00
N ALA A 136 -7.67 -36.00 32.51
CA ALA A 136 -7.57 -36.74 31.25
C ALA A 136 -7.40 -35.83 30.03
N LEU A 137 -8.07 -34.66 30.01
CA LEU A 137 -7.92 -33.66 28.95
C LEU A 137 -6.54 -33.00 28.94
N VAL A 138 -5.96 -32.75 30.12
CA VAL A 138 -4.59 -32.22 30.28
C VAL A 138 -3.55 -33.27 29.90
N ALA A 139 -3.77 -34.55 30.22
CA ALA A 139 -2.90 -35.64 29.80
C ALA A 139 -2.90 -35.81 28.27
N LYS A 140 -4.07 -35.73 27.61
CA LYS A 140 -4.20 -35.80 26.15
C LYS A 140 -3.55 -34.62 25.40
N HIS A 141 -3.31 -33.50 26.07
CA HIS A 141 -2.61 -32.33 25.51
C HIS A 141 -1.09 -32.36 25.73
N LYS A 142 -0.56 -33.25 26.58
CA LYS A 142 0.89 -33.38 26.82
C LYS A 142 1.61 -34.23 25.76
N ASP A 143 0.89 -35.04 24.99
CA ASP A 143 1.49 -35.93 23.96
C ASP A 143 1.53 -35.33 22.54
N LYS A 144 1.10 -34.09 22.34
CA LYS A 144 1.46 -33.37 21.11
C LYS A 144 2.89 -32.89 21.26
N LYS A 145 3.84 -33.58 20.61
CA LYS A 145 5.20 -33.07 20.38
C LYS A 145 5.10 -31.60 19.96
N VAL A 146 5.50 -30.72 20.86
CA VAL A 146 5.76 -29.32 20.56
C VAL A 146 6.85 -29.33 19.50
N VAL A 147 6.48 -29.09 18.25
CA VAL A 147 7.45 -28.69 17.22
C VAL A 147 7.97 -27.36 17.73
N LYS A 148 9.15 -27.38 18.37
CA LYS A 148 9.87 -26.17 18.71
C LYS A 148 10.25 -25.54 17.37
N THR A 149 9.47 -24.57 16.91
CA THR A 149 9.99 -23.59 15.95
C THR A 149 11.23 -22.98 16.60
N PRO A 150 12.39 -22.96 15.91
CA PRO A 150 13.57 -22.33 16.44
C PRO A 150 13.22 -20.87 16.72
N LYS A 151 13.29 -20.42 17.99
CA LYS A 151 13.42 -18.99 18.26
C LYS A 151 14.70 -18.56 17.55
N LEU A 152 14.57 -17.73 16.51
CA LEU A 152 15.72 -17.03 15.95
C LEU A 152 16.43 -16.34 17.11
N PRO A 153 17.75 -16.54 17.29
CA PRO A 153 18.47 -15.89 18.37
C PRO A 153 18.28 -14.38 18.24
N GLU A 154 17.82 -13.75 19.30
CA GLU A 154 17.61 -12.29 19.47
C GLU A 154 18.85 -11.46 19.05
N GLN A 155 20.03 -12.10 19.02
CA GLN A 155 21.30 -11.56 18.53
C GLN A 155 21.43 -11.43 17.00
N GLU A 156 20.75 -12.23 16.18
CA GLU A 156 20.87 -12.13 14.71
C GLU A 156 20.03 -10.97 14.14
N VAL A 157 18.81 -10.78 14.64
CA VAL A 157 17.88 -9.73 14.17
C VAL A 157 18.34 -8.33 14.62
N SER A 158 19.03 -8.21 15.76
CA SER A 158 19.52 -6.92 16.28
C SER A 158 20.80 -6.41 15.60
N SER A 159 21.40 -7.19 14.68
CA SER A 159 22.67 -6.85 14.03
C SER A 159 22.56 -6.02 12.74
N TYR A 160 21.37 -5.96 12.12
CA TYR A 160 21.21 -5.28 10.84
C TYR A 160 21.39 -3.76 10.96
N THR A 161 22.22 -3.19 10.08
CA THR A 161 22.16 -1.76 9.74
C THR A 161 21.15 -1.55 8.62
N ILE A 162 20.14 -0.72 8.85
CA ILE A 162 19.10 -0.37 7.89
C ILE A 162 19.24 1.12 7.59
N ALA A 163 19.92 1.44 6.50
CA ALA A 163 20.13 2.83 6.12
C ALA A 163 18.83 3.46 5.60
N ILE A 164 18.52 4.66 6.04
CA ILE A 164 17.33 5.39 5.59
C ILE A 164 17.75 6.36 4.51
N VAL A 165 17.06 6.31 3.36
CA VAL A 165 17.14 7.37 2.36
C VAL A 165 15.83 8.15 2.35
N VAL A 166 15.94 9.45 2.60
CA VAL A 166 14.83 10.40 2.47
C VAL A 166 14.92 11.05 1.10
N ILE A 167 13.91 10.83 0.26
CA ILE A 167 13.80 11.42 -1.08
C ILE A 167 13.12 12.79 -0.92
N SER A 168 13.84 13.86 -1.24
CA SER A 168 13.35 15.25 -1.14
C SER A 168 13.63 16.06 -2.41
N CYS A 169 12.93 17.19 -2.56
CA CYS A 169 13.09 18.09 -3.71
C CYS A 169 12.98 19.56 -3.26
N ASN A 170 11.76 20.09 -3.18
CA ASN A 170 11.49 21.53 -3.04
C ASN A 170 10.39 21.87 -2.02
N ARG A 171 10.20 21.03 -0.99
CA ARG A 171 9.18 21.21 0.04
C ARG A 171 9.83 21.44 1.42
N PRO A 172 10.25 22.67 1.75
CA PRO A 172 11.03 22.96 2.97
C PRO A 172 10.30 22.52 4.26
N ASP A 173 9.04 22.92 4.44
CA ASP A 173 8.26 22.53 5.62
C ASP A 173 8.04 21.01 5.73
N ALA A 174 7.88 20.34 4.58
CA ALA A 174 7.63 18.91 4.53
C ALA A 174 8.86 18.13 4.99
N ILE A 175 10.04 18.45 4.43
CA ILE A 175 11.28 17.78 4.82
C ILE A 175 11.60 18.00 6.30
N THR A 176 11.40 19.21 6.82
CA THR A 176 11.64 19.51 8.24
C THR A 176 10.69 18.69 9.13
N ARG A 177 9.41 18.57 8.77
CA ARG A 177 8.46 17.71 9.49
C ARG A 177 8.85 16.24 9.46
N SER A 178 9.19 15.72 8.28
CA SER A 178 9.55 14.31 8.11
C SER A 178 10.81 13.96 8.89
N LEU A 179 11.86 14.79 8.81
CA LEU A 179 13.11 14.60 9.56
C LEU A 179 12.90 14.68 11.07
N ASN A 180 12.10 15.63 11.56
CA ASN A 180 11.74 15.68 12.98
C ASN A 180 11.06 14.39 13.45
N GLY A 181 10.16 13.82 12.65
CA GLY A 181 9.53 12.54 12.94
C GLY A 181 10.51 11.37 12.98
N LEU A 182 11.37 11.27 11.96
CA LEU A 182 12.40 10.24 11.85
C LEU A 182 13.36 10.30 13.04
N LEU A 183 13.89 11.48 13.36
CA LEU A 183 14.84 11.66 14.46
C LEU A 183 14.21 11.42 15.83
N LYS A 184 12.96 11.86 16.03
CA LYS A 184 12.22 11.67 17.29
C LYS A 184 12.13 10.19 17.70
N TYR A 185 11.91 9.29 16.75
CA TYR A 185 11.72 7.86 17.05
C TYR A 185 12.96 7.01 16.76
N ARG A 186 14.06 7.59 16.26
CA ARG A 186 15.27 6.84 15.88
C ARG A 186 15.94 6.25 17.12
N PRO A 187 16.08 4.91 17.23
CA PRO A 187 16.68 4.30 18.41
C PRO A 187 18.22 4.39 18.40
N SER A 188 18.84 4.41 17.21
CA SER A 188 20.30 4.44 17.07
C SER A 188 20.70 5.03 15.71
N ALA A 189 21.59 6.03 15.74
CA ALA A 189 22.15 6.62 14.52
C ALA A 189 23.08 5.64 13.78
N LYS A 190 23.73 4.70 14.49
CA LYS A 190 24.59 3.67 13.90
C LYS A 190 23.76 2.61 13.17
N GLN A 191 22.62 2.22 13.76
CA GLN A 191 21.77 1.19 13.19
C GLN A 191 20.89 1.73 12.05
N PHE A 192 20.47 2.99 12.18
CA PHE A 192 19.63 3.68 11.21
C PHE A 192 20.26 5.01 10.76
N PRO A 193 21.38 4.97 10.03
CA PRO A 193 21.95 6.18 9.45
C PRO A 193 20.96 6.78 8.46
N ILE A 194 20.77 8.11 8.53
CA ILE A 194 19.83 8.83 7.66
C ILE A 194 20.61 9.61 6.61
N VAL A 195 20.27 9.38 5.34
CA VAL A 195 20.76 10.13 4.18
C VAL A 195 19.58 10.86 3.54
N VAL A 196 19.68 12.18 3.42
CA VAL A 196 18.71 12.98 2.66
C VAL A 196 19.25 13.16 1.25
N SER A 197 18.55 12.61 0.28
CA SER A 197 18.85 12.80 -1.15
C SER A 197 17.92 13.86 -1.71
N GLN A 198 18.48 15.03 -2.02
CA GLN A 198 17.73 16.18 -2.52
C GLN A 198 17.91 16.34 -4.03
N ASP A 199 16.80 16.40 -4.78
CA ASP A 199 16.77 16.82 -6.19
C ASP A 199 16.37 18.30 -6.33
N CYS A 200 16.13 18.77 -7.55
CA CYS A 200 15.52 20.06 -7.88
C CYS A 200 16.35 21.32 -7.58
N GLY A 201 17.45 21.21 -6.82
CA GLY A 201 18.33 22.33 -6.51
C GLY A 201 17.67 23.44 -5.67
N HIS A 202 16.60 23.13 -4.94
CA HIS A 202 15.85 24.13 -4.19
C HIS A 202 16.61 24.58 -2.94
N GLU A 203 17.09 25.84 -2.94
CA GLU A 203 17.98 26.35 -1.90
C GLU A 203 17.34 26.40 -0.51
N GLU A 204 16.07 26.78 -0.42
CA GLU A 204 15.37 26.87 0.87
C GLU A 204 15.22 25.49 1.52
N THR A 205 14.86 24.47 0.73
CA THR A 205 14.85 23.08 1.22
C THR A 205 16.25 22.61 1.61
N ALA A 206 17.30 23.02 0.88
CA ALA A 206 18.67 22.70 1.25
C ALA A 206 19.10 23.34 2.58
N LYS A 207 18.66 24.58 2.85
CA LYS A 207 18.88 25.29 4.12
C LYS A 207 18.20 24.57 5.28
N GLU A 208 16.94 24.18 5.11
CA GLU A 208 16.19 23.41 6.10
C GLU A 208 16.89 22.08 6.44
N ILE A 209 17.39 21.34 5.43
CA ILE A 209 18.14 20.10 5.67
C ILE A 209 19.44 20.36 6.43
N SER A 210 20.12 21.49 6.16
CA SER A 210 21.43 21.81 6.77
C SER A 210 21.37 21.99 8.29
N VAL A 211 20.20 22.37 8.82
CA VAL A 211 19.95 22.46 10.27
C VAL A 211 20.16 21.10 10.96
N PHE A 212 19.95 20.00 10.24
CA PHE A 212 20.11 18.63 10.74
C PHE A 212 21.48 18.00 10.42
N SER A 213 22.46 18.79 9.98
CA SER A 213 23.75 18.28 9.46
C SER A 213 24.57 17.41 10.43
N SER A 214 24.36 17.53 11.75
CA SER A 214 24.96 16.64 12.74
C SER A 214 24.30 15.25 12.82
N GLU A 215 23.06 15.14 12.35
CA GLU A 215 22.22 13.94 12.51
C GLU A 215 21.97 13.19 11.20
N VAL A 216 22.13 13.86 10.05
CA VAL A 216 21.84 13.33 8.71
C VAL A 216 22.96 13.67 7.73
N ARG A 217 23.16 12.81 6.73
CA ARG A 217 24.02 13.11 5.58
C ARG A 217 23.18 13.69 4.44
N HIS A 218 23.52 14.88 3.98
CA HIS A 218 22.84 15.51 2.84
C HIS A 218 23.62 15.26 1.54
N ILE A 219 22.97 14.68 0.54
CA ILE A 219 23.49 14.50 -0.83
C ILE A 219 22.55 15.17 -1.84
N LYS A 220 23.11 15.71 -2.92
CA LYS A 220 22.36 16.45 -3.95
C LYS A 220 22.48 15.76 -5.30
N GLN A 221 21.33 15.51 -5.92
CA GLN A 221 21.26 14.91 -7.25
C GLN A 221 21.93 15.86 -8.25
N PRO A 222 23.00 15.42 -8.96
CA PRO A 222 23.87 16.33 -9.69
C PRO A 222 23.29 16.82 -11.03
N ASP A 223 22.46 16.02 -11.69
CA ASP A 223 21.87 16.32 -12.98
C ASP A 223 20.47 16.94 -12.81
N LEU A 224 20.38 18.27 -12.87
CA LEU A 224 19.11 18.99 -12.79
C LEU A 224 18.47 19.27 -14.16
N SER A 225 19.03 18.73 -15.25
CA SER A 225 18.51 18.95 -16.60
C SER A 225 17.13 18.31 -16.80
N GLU A 226 16.46 18.67 -17.90
CA GLU A 226 15.25 17.95 -18.33
C GLU A 226 15.67 16.60 -18.95
N PRO A 227 15.07 15.47 -18.51
CA PRO A 227 15.30 14.18 -19.16
C PRO A 227 15.06 14.25 -20.68
N SER A 228 16.07 13.88 -21.48
CA SER A 228 16.05 13.99 -22.94
C SER A 228 15.11 12.99 -23.62
N ASP A 229 14.93 11.82 -23.01
CA ASP A 229 14.29 10.65 -23.65
C ASP A 229 12.78 10.58 -23.38
N VAL A 230 12.15 11.71 -23.07
CA VAL A 230 10.70 11.79 -22.81
C VAL A 230 9.93 11.92 -24.13
N PRO A 231 9.06 10.93 -24.47
CA PRO A 231 8.24 11.02 -25.67
C PRO A 231 7.41 12.29 -25.73
N ALA A 232 7.19 12.84 -26.94
CA ALA A 232 6.49 14.11 -27.13
C ALA A 232 5.09 14.12 -26.47
N ASN A 233 4.34 13.02 -26.57
CA ASN A 233 3.03 12.84 -25.95
C ASN A 233 3.08 12.68 -24.42
N MET A 234 4.26 12.46 -23.82
CA MET A 234 4.47 12.25 -22.39
C MET A 234 5.11 13.46 -21.68
N ARG A 235 5.40 14.56 -22.40
CA ARG A 235 6.06 15.75 -21.83
C ARG A 235 5.32 16.36 -20.64
N HIS A 236 3.98 16.25 -20.58
CA HIS A 236 3.20 16.72 -19.44
C HIS A 236 3.42 15.90 -18.15
N PHE A 237 4.04 14.72 -18.27
CA PHE A 237 4.44 13.86 -17.15
C PHE A 237 5.93 14.00 -16.80
N MET A 238 6.61 15.06 -17.23
CA MET A 238 8.05 15.25 -17.02
C MET A 238 8.49 15.06 -15.56
N GLY A 239 7.67 15.49 -14.59
CA GLY A 239 7.95 15.28 -13.16
C GLY A 239 8.16 13.80 -12.79
N TYR A 240 7.43 12.86 -13.41
CA TYR A 240 7.60 11.43 -13.14
C TYR A 240 8.92 10.86 -13.68
N TYR A 241 9.47 11.46 -14.75
CA TYR A 241 10.79 11.09 -15.27
C TYR A 241 11.91 11.63 -14.37
N LYS A 242 11.76 12.87 -13.87
CA LYS A 242 12.69 13.44 -12.87
C LYS A 242 12.69 12.61 -11.58
N ILE A 243 11.52 12.23 -11.08
CA ILE A 243 11.39 11.32 -9.92
C ILE A 243 12.14 10.01 -10.18
N SER A 244 11.92 9.36 -11.34
CA SER A 244 12.58 8.08 -11.63
C SER A 244 14.10 8.22 -11.70
N ARG A 245 14.62 9.28 -12.34
CA ARG A 245 16.06 9.60 -12.34
C ARG A 245 16.60 9.77 -10.92
N HIS A 246 15.89 10.53 -10.09
CA HIS A 246 16.31 10.82 -8.72
C HIS A 246 16.35 9.55 -7.86
N PHE A 247 15.30 8.72 -7.92
CA PHE A 247 15.29 7.42 -7.24
C PHE A 247 16.45 6.53 -7.69
N LYS A 248 16.71 6.43 -9.01
CA LYS A 248 17.83 5.64 -9.54
C LYS A 248 19.16 6.11 -8.97
N TRP A 249 19.41 7.42 -9.00
CA TRP A 249 20.64 8.00 -8.50
C TRP A 249 20.78 7.81 -6.99
N ALA A 250 19.73 8.12 -6.22
CA ALA A 250 19.74 7.99 -4.76
C ALA A 250 20.00 6.55 -4.31
N LEU A 251 19.30 5.57 -4.90
CA LEU A 251 19.50 4.16 -4.59
C LEU A 251 20.90 3.68 -5.00
N GLY A 252 21.43 4.13 -6.14
CA GLY A 252 22.81 3.87 -6.53
C GLY A 252 23.82 4.45 -5.54
N GLN A 253 23.58 5.66 -5.01
CA GLN A 253 24.41 6.21 -3.93
C GLN A 253 24.37 5.33 -2.68
N MET A 254 23.19 4.89 -2.26
CA MET A 254 23.04 4.08 -1.04
C MET A 254 23.68 2.70 -1.17
N PHE A 255 23.42 1.98 -2.27
CA PHE A 255 23.83 0.59 -2.44
C PHE A 255 25.23 0.44 -3.04
N ASP A 256 25.56 1.23 -4.06
CA ASP A 256 26.78 1.05 -4.84
C ASP A 256 27.93 1.91 -4.29
N GLN A 257 27.67 3.15 -3.89
CA GLN A 257 28.71 4.07 -3.38
C GLN A 257 28.92 3.93 -1.86
N MET A 258 27.85 3.95 -1.08
CA MET A 258 27.93 3.84 0.38
C MET A 258 27.95 2.39 0.87
N GLY A 259 27.63 1.43 -0.01
CA GLY A 259 27.80 0.01 0.24
C GLY A 259 26.78 -0.63 1.17
N TYR A 260 25.71 0.08 1.58
CA TYR A 260 24.70 -0.48 2.48
C TYR A 260 24.03 -1.72 1.89
N ASP A 261 23.72 -2.72 2.73
CA ASP A 261 23.04 -3.94 2.29
C ASP A 261 21.52 -3.84 2.32
N THR A 262 20.99 -2.94 3.15
CA THR A 262 19.55 -2.74 3.35
C THR A 262 19.25 -1.25 3.37
N VAL A 263 18.26 -0.84 2.59
CA VAL A 263 17.80 0.55 2.52
C VAL A 263 16.31 0.63 2.78
N LEU A 264 15.92 1.56 3.64
CA LEU A 264 14.55 1.98 3.92
C LEU A 264 14.30 3.33 3.25
N ILE A 265 13.40 3.35 2.28
CA ILE A 265 13.07 4.50 1.45
C ILE A 265 11.87 5.23 2.05
N VAL A 266 12.03 6.53 2.29
CA VAL A 266 10.99 7.43 2.82
C VAL A 266 10.92 8.67 1.94
N GLU A 267 9.72 9.10 1.56
CA GLU A 267 9.52 10.38 0.85
C GLU A 267 9.37 11.52 1.87
N ASP A 268 9.74 12.74 1.48
CA ASP A 268 9.74 13.93 2.35
C ASP A 268 8.35 14.37 2.87
N ASP A 269 7.27 13.74 2.43
CA ASP A 269 5.89 14.04 2.87
C ASP A 269 5.24 12.97 3.76
N LEU A 270 6.04 12.08 4.35
CA LEU A 270 5.57 11.02 5.24
C LEU A 270 5.79 11.34 6.72
N ASP A 271 4.72 11.25 7.51
CA ASP A 271 4.80 11.00 8.95
C ASP A 271 5.05 9.51 9.21
N ILE A 272 5.75 9.20 10.30
CA ILE A 272 6.03 7.81 10.74
C ILE A 272 5.41 7.50 12.11
N ALA A 273 5.11 6.23 12.34
CA ALA A 273 4.57 5.71 13.60
C ALA A 273 5.65 5.52 14.68
N PRO A 274 5.27 5.47 15.98
CA PRO A 274 6.23 5.28 17.07
C PRO A 274 7.00 3.95 17.08
N ASP A 275 6.50 2.93 16.38
CA ASP A 275 7.10 1.61 16.19
C ASP A 275 7.69 1.41 14.79
N PHE A 276 7.86 2.48 13.99
CA PHE A 276 8.35 2.39 12.62
C PHE A 276 9.69 1.64 12.50
N TYR A 277 10.67 1.99 13.34
CA TYR A 277 11.98 1.35 13.35
C TYR A 277 11.92 -0.11 13.83
N ASP A 278 11.12 -0.36 14.85
CA ASP A 278 10.91 -1.71 15.41
C ASP A 278 10.28 -2.65 14.38
N TYR A 279 9.28 -2.15 13.65
CA TYR A 279 8.62 -2.85 12.54
C TYR A 279 9.61 -3.27 11.45
N PHE A 280 10.46 -2.36 10.96
CA PHE A 280 11.41 -2.69 9.90
C PHE A 280 12.54 -3.60 10.38
N LEU A 281 13.04 -3.40 11.60
CA LEU A 281 14.08 -4.27 12.15
C LEU A 281 13.54 -5.68 12.41
N GLY A 282 12.36 -5.79 13.03
CA GLY A 282 11.69 -7.07 13.30
C GLY A 282 11.34 -7.85 12.04
N THR A 283 11.03 -7.18 10.93
CA THR A 283 10.68 -7.85 9.66
C THR A 283 11.87 -8.07 8.71
N ARG A 284 13.04 -7.50 8.99
CA ARG A 284 14.19 -7.56 8.07
C ARG A 284 14.62 -8.99 7.74
N HIS A 285 14.64 -9.88 8.73
CA HIS A 285 15.08 -11.27 8.55
C HIS A 285 14.22 -12.03 7.51
N LEU A 286 12.96 -11.64 7.33
CA LEU A 286 12.05 -12.27 6.36
C LEU A 286 12.56 -12.13 4.90
N LEU A 287 13.25 -11.02 4.59
CA LEU A 287 13.84 -10.80 3.26
C LEU A 287 15.06 -11.70 2.98
N ASP A 288 15.70 -12.25 4.01
CA ASP A 288 16.79 -13.21 3.84
C ASP A 288 16.25 -14.65 3.78
N GLN A 289 15.26 -14.96 4.61
CA GLN A 289 14.74 -16.32 4.77
C GLN A 289 13.79 -16.74 3.65
N ASP A 290 13.01 -15.81 3.09
CA ASP A 290 12.00 -16.12 2.08
C ASP A 290 12.28 -15.33 0.79
N PRO A 291 12.83 -15.97 -0.27
CA PRO A 291 13.12 -15.30 -1.55
C PRO A 291 11.87 -14.87 -2.31
N THR A 292 10.68 -15.31 -1.87
CA THR A 292 9.40 -14.88 -2.41
C THR A 292 8.90 -13.57 -1.79
N ILE A 293 9.62 -13.02 -0.80
CA ILE A 293 9.43 -11.67 -0.28
C ILE A 293 10.50 -10.76 -0.88
N TRP A 294 10.08 -9.63 -1.46
CA TRP A 294 11.00 -8.66 -2.06
C TRP A 294 10.98 -7.28 -1.43
N CYS A 295 9.98 -6.98 -0.60
CA CYS A 295 9.94 -5.73 0.14
C CYS A 295 9.15 -5.85 1.45
N VAL A 296 9.40 -4.91 2.36
CA VAL A 296 8.50 -4.62 3.49
C VAL A 296 8.01 -3.20 3.30
N SER A 297 6.70 -2.97 3.36
CA SER A 297 6.12 -1.64 3.29
C SER A 297 5.41 -1.30 4.60
N ALA A 298 5.48 -0.04 5.00
CA ALA A 298 4.76 0.53 6.13
C ALA A 298 3.30 0.87 5.79
N TRP A 299 2.87 0.69 4.53
CA TRP A 299 1.60 1.19 4.03
C TRP A 299 0.56 0.09 3.83
N ASN A 300 -0.66 0.33 4.29
CA ASN A 300 -1.86 -0.39 3.89
C ASN A 300 -2.69 0.50 2.96
N ASP A 301 -2.80 0.14 1.67
CA ASP A 301 -3.61 0.88 0.69
C ASP A 301 -5.09 1.04 1.11
N ASN A 302 -5.62 0.08 1.88
CA ASN A 302 -6.98 0.13 2.43
C ASN A 302 -6.99 0.46 3.94
N GLY A 303 -5.94 1.11 4.45
CA GLY A 303 -5.72 1.44 5.87
C GLY A 303 -6.60 2.56 6.44
N LYS A 304 -7.81 2.77 5.91
CA LYS A 304 -8.73 3.81 6.37
C LYS A 304 -9.46 3.38 7.64
N ALA A 305 -9.91 4.35 8.43
CA ALA A 305 -10.80 4.07 9.55
C ALA A 305 -12.06 3.31 9.06
N GLY A 306 -12.42 2.23 9.75
CA GLY A 306 -13.52 1.34 9.37
C GLY A 306 -13.16 0.21 8.40
N LEU A 307 -11.99 0.28 7.76
CA LEU A 307 -11.44 -0.79 6.88
C LEU A 307 -10.30 -1.60 7.52
N ILE A 308 -9.92 -1.23 8.73
CA ILE A 308 -8.90 -1.90 9.55
C ILE A 308 -9.51 -2.41 10.85
N GLU A 309 -8.86 -3.39 11.47
CA GLU A 309 -9.10 -3.81 12.85
C GLU A 309 -8.14 -3.04 13.78
N PRO A 310 -8.62 -1.99 14.49
CA PRO A 310 -7.75 -1.12 15.27
C PRO A 310 -7.06 -1.82 16.46
N HIS A 311 -7.53 -3.00 16.84
CA HIS A 311 -6.92 -3.79 17.92
C HIS A 311 -5.86 -4.78 17.43
N GLU A 312 -5.73 -5.00 16.13
CA GLU A 312 -4.75 -5.93 15.53
C GLU A 312 -3.46 -5.21 15.10
N ASN A 313 -2.86 -4.44 16.02
CA ASN A 313 -1.70 -3.59 15.73
C ASN A 313 -0.49 -4.38 15.15
N GLY A 314 -0.22 -5.56 15.69
CA GLY A 314 0.86 -6.45 15.25
C GLY A 314 0.54 -7.33 14.04
N LYS A 315 -0.68 -7.25 13.50
CA LYS A 315 -1.08 -8.12 12.39
C LYS A 315 -0.45 -7.64 11.09
N LEU A 316 0.27 -8.55 10.42
CA LEU A 316 0.91 -8.33 9.13
C LEU A 316 0.35 -9.30 8.08
N TYR A 317 0.56 -8.95 6.83
CA TYR A 317 0.08 -9.69 5.66
C TYR A 317 1.11 -9.70 4.56
N ARG A 318 1.02 -10.70 3.68
CA ARG A 318 1.64 -10.67 2.36
C ARG A 318 0.75 -9.88 1.39
N SER A 319 1.35 -9.22 0.42
CA SER A 319 0.67 -8.46 -0.64
C SER A 319 1.43 -8.60 -1.95
N ASP A 320 0.76 -9.02 -3.01
CA ASP A 320 1.29 -9.01 -4.37
C ASP A 320 1.35 -7.58 -4.93
N PHE A 321 0.52 -6.68 -4.40
CA PHE A 321 0.59 -5.26 -4.73
C PHE A 321 1.79 -4.61 -4.03
N PHE A 322 2.71 -3.99 -4.79
CA PHE A 322 3.81 -3.19 -4.24
C PHE A 322 3.29 -1.81 -3.79
N PRO A 323 3.25 -1.52 -2.47
CA PRO A 323 2.60 -0.31 -1.97
C PRO A 323 3.52 0.93 -1.99
N GLY A 324 4.83 0.74 -1.82
CA GLY A 324 5.77 1.85 -1.59
C GLY A 324 5.55 2.53 -0.23
N LEU A 325 5.57 3.87 -0.20
CA LEU A 325 5.16 4.75 0.91
C LEU A 325 5.77 4.39 2.27
N GLY A 326 7.11 4.41 2.34
CA GLY A 326 7.89 3.90 3.47
C GLY A 326 8.13 2.40 3.29
N TRP A 327 9.21 2.05 2.58
CA TRP A 327 9.45 0.65 2.21
C TRP A 327 10.92 0.29 2.23
N MET A 328 11.21 -0.96 2.58
CA MET A 328 12.55 -1.49 2.74
C MET A 328 12.86 -2.52 1.65
N MET A 329 14.07 -2.44 1.11
CA MET A 329 14.61 -3.40 0.15
C MET A 329 16.08 -3.72 0.45
N THR A 330 16.56 -4.82 -0.13
CA THR A 330 17.95 -5.26 -0.01
C THR A 330 18.77 -4.93 -1.26
N LYS A 331 20.09 -4.90 -1.10
CA LYS A 331 21.07 -4.74 -2.18
C LYS A 331 20.93 -5.80 -3.27
N LYS A 332 20.51 -7.02 -2.90
CA LYS A 332 20.22 -8.09 -3.85
C LYS A 332 19.13 -7.69 -4.83
N LEU A 333 18.04 -7.07 -4.36
CA LEU A 333 16.98 -6.57 -5.24
C LEU A 333 17.46 -5.38 -6.07
N TRP A 334 18.25 -4.46 -5.48
CA TRP A 334 18.82 -3.33 -6.25
C TRP A 334 19.67 -3.80 -7.43
N ARG A 335 20.54 -4.80 -7.23
CA ARG A 335 21.35 -5.38 -8.31
C ARG A 335 20.51 -5.96 -9.46
N GLU A 336 19.29 -6.40 -9.17
CA GLU A 336 18.35 -6.85 -10.19
C GLU A 336 17.67 -5.67 -10.91
N LEU A 337 17.22 -4.65 -10.17
CA LEU A 337 16.39 -3.57 -10.70
C LEU A 337 17.20 -2.42 -11.32
N GLY A 338 18.31 -2.02 -10.69
CA GLY A 338 19.13 -0.88 -11.06
C GLY A 338 19.60 -0.88 -12.53
N PRO A 339 20.11 -2.01 -13.07
CA PRO A 339 20.53 -2.09 -14.47
C PRO A 339 19.40 -1.85 -15.50
N LYS A 340 18.16 -2.17 -15.13
CA LYS A 340 16.97 -2.07 -15.98
C LYS A 340 15.98 -0.99 -15.51
N TRP A 341 16.44 -0.07 -14.66
CA TRP A 341 15.59 0.95 -14.05
C TRP A 341 14.90 1.82 -15.12
N PRO A 342 13.60 2.11 -14.99
CA PRO A 342 12.82 2.76 -16.04
C PRO A 342 13.09 4.27 -16.12
N ALA A 343 12.79 4.86 -17.28
CA ALA A 343 12.93 6.30 -17.48
C ALA A 343 11.92 7.14 -16.65
N GLY A 344 10.72 6.60 -16.40
CA GLY A 344 9.65 7.25 -15.63
C GLY A 344 8.74 6.21 -14.98
N PHE A 345 7.80 6.66 -14.12
CA PHE A 345 6.78 5.81 -13.49
C PHE A 345 7.33 4.57 -12.77
N TRP A 346 8.40 4.77 -11.99
CA TRP A 346 9.18 3.68 -11.39
C TRP A 346 8.36 2.71 -10.52
N ASP A 347 7.35 3.21 -9.80
CA ASP A 347 6.54 2.43 -8.88
C ASP A 347 5.54 1.53 -9.63
N ASP A 348 4.89 2.04 -10.67
CA ASP A 348 4.06 1.25 -11.58
C ASP A 348 4.89 0.22 -12.36
N TRP A 349 6.08 0.59 -12.83
CA TRP A 349 7.03 -0.35 -13.43
C TRP A 349 7.44 -1.47 -12.47
N MET A 350 7.67 -1.17 -11.19
CA MET A 350 7.92 -2.22 -10.19
C MET A 350 6.71 -3.16 -10.04
N ARG A 351 5.47 -2.67 -10.16
CA ARG A 351 4.27 -3.51 -10.04
C ARG A 351 4.11 -4.51 -11.18
N GLU A 352 4.77 -4.28 -12.32
CA GLU A 352 4.70 -5.16 -13.49
C GLU A 352 5.26 -6.56 -13.20
N PRO A 353 4.72 -7.63 -13.84
CA PRO A 353 5.14 -9.01 -13.57
C PRO A 353 6.62 -9.28 -13.89
N ALA A 354 7.19 -8.58 -14.88
CA ALA A 354 8.59 -8.75 -15.28
C ALA A 354 9.60 -8.31 -14.19
N GLN A 355 9.18 -7.41 -13.30
CA GLN A 355 9.94 -6.93 -12.15
C GLN A 355 9.52 -7.71 -10.92
N ARG A 356 8.22 -7.76 -10.64
CA ARG A 356 7.67 -8.40 -9.44
C ARG A 356 8.01 -9.89 -9.35
N LYS A 357 7.99 -10.61 -10.48
CA LYS A 357 8.32 -12.06 -10.57
C LYS A 357 7.58 -12.89 -9.50
N ASP A 358 6.29 -12.61 -9.34
CA ASP A 358 5.40 -13.27 -8.36
C ASP A 358 5.87 -13.21 -6.90
N ARG A 359 6.75 -12.26 -6.56
CA ARG A 359 7.15 -11.95 -5.18
C ARG A 359 6.12 -11.03 -4.53
N ALA A 360 6.01 -11.14 -3.20
CA ALA A 360 5.11 -10.36 -2.38
C ALA A 360 5.89 -9.39 -1.48
N CYS A 361 5.24 -8.33 -1.04
CA CYS A 361 5.70 -7.51 0.06
C CYS A 361 5.00 -7.87 1.37
N ILE A 362 5.65 -7.60 2.50
CA ILE A 362 4.98 -7.55 3.80
C ILE A 362 4.34 -6.18 3.99
N ARG A 363 3.10 -6.15 4.46
CA ARG A 363 2.37 -4.92 4.81
C ARG A 363 1.60 -5.09 6.12
N PRO A 364 1.33 -4.02 6.88
CA PRO A 364 0.62 -4.11 8.14
C PRO A 364 -0.91 -4.01 8.00
N GLU A 365 -1.64 -4.38 9.06
CA GLU A 365 -3.06 -4.00 9.24
C GLU A 365 -3.23 -2.48 9.38
N ILE A 366 -2.45 -1.88 10.29
CA ILE A 366 -2.44 -0.45 10.58
C ILE A 366 -1.14 0.14 10.03
N SER A 367 -1.23 1.17 9.19
CA SER A 367 -0.06 1.75 8.53
C SER A 367 0.93 2.36 9.53
N ARG A 368 2.22 2.20 9.25
CA ARG A 368 3.35 2.81 9.98
C ARG A 368 3.81 4.12 9.37
N THR A 369 3.20 4.51 8.25
CA THR A 369 3.39 5.79 7.57
C THR A 369 2.04 6.42 7.22
N LYS A 370 2.05 7.76 7.14
CA LYS A 370 0.92 8.55 6.65
C LYS A 370 1.45 9.73 5.84
N THR A 371 0.96 9.89 4.61
CA THR A 371 1.32 11.08 3.82
C THR A 371 0.51 12.30 4.27
N PHE A 372 1.18 13.44 4.31
CA PHE A 372 0.58 14.76 4.44
C PHE A 372 0.78 15.62 3.17
N GLY A 373 1.39 15.07 2.13
CA GLY A 373 1.70 15.74 0.87
C GLY A 373 0.50 15.87 -0.06
N ARG A 374 -0.33 16.90 0.16
CA ARG A 374 -1.44 17.21 -0.75
C ARG A 374 -0.95 17.72 -2.12
N ILE A 375 0.11 18.52 -2.11
CA ILE A 375 0.70 19.12 -3.31
C ILE A 375 1.98 18.35 -3.65
N GLY A 376 2.04 17.86 -4.89
CA GLY A 376 3.15 17.07 -5.42
C GLY A 376 3.01 16.89 -6.93
N VAL A 377 3.87 16.07 -7.53
CA VAL A 377 3.90 15.84 -8.99
C VAL A 377 2.55 15.33 -9.54
N SER A 378 1.81 14.57 -8.74
CA SER A 378 0.48 14.05 -9.10
C SER A 378 -0.66 15.05 -8.91
N GLN A 379 -0.40 16.30 -8.52
CA GLN A 379 -1.42 17.31 -8.24
C GLN A 379 -2.49 16.85 -7.22
N GLY A 380 -2.10 16.00 -6.26
CA GLY A 380 -2.99 15.49 -5.22
C GLY A 380 -3.92 14.37 -5.70
N GLN A 381 -3.61 13.72 -6.82
CA GLN A 381 -4.36 12.54 -7.28
C GLN A 381 -4.50 11.52 -6.16
N PHE A 382 -5.74 11.09 -5.89
CA PHE A 382 -6.13 10.22 -4.77
C PHE A 382 -5.90 10.75 -3.35
N PHE A 383 -5.19 11.87 -3.13
CA PHE A 383 -4.94 12.37 -1.77
C PHE A 383 -6.24 12.68 -1.03
N ASP A 384 -7.11 13.47 -1.66
CA ASP A 384 -8.35 13.95 -1.05
C ASP A 384 -9.45 12.88 -0.95
N GLN A 385 -9.31 11.76 -1.67
CA GLN A 385 -10.29 10.66 -1.72
C GLN A 385 -9.82 9.43 -0.92
N HIS A 386 -8.50 9.20 -0.84
CA HIS A 386 -7.91 8.00 -0.27
C HIS A 386 -6.79 8.30 0.73
N LEU A 387 -5.68 8.91 0.29
CA LEU A 387 -4.42 8.88 1.05
C LEU A 387 -4.52 9.60 2.41
N LYS A 388 -5.21 10.75 2.49
CA LYS A 388 -5.32 11.51 3.75
C LYS A 388 -6.09 10.79 4.86
N PHE A 389 -6.92 9.81 4.48
CA PHE A 389 -7.78 9.04 5.39
C PHE A 389 -7.10 7.80 5.97
N ILE A 390 -5.88 7.50 5.53
CA ILE A 390 -5.12 6.40 6.12
C ILE A 390 -4.81 6.71 7.58
N VAL A 391 -5.00 5.69 8.42
CA VAL A 391 -4.75 5.74 9.85
C VAL A 391 -3.27 5.47 10.08
N LEU A 392 -2.61 6.42 10.73
CA LEU A 392 -1.26 6.23 11.25
C LEU A 392 -1.36 5.51 12.59
N ASN A 393 -0.59 4.43 12.76
CA ASN A 393 -0.46 3.78 14.05
C ASN A 393 0.14 4.73 15.10
N ASP A 394 -0.47 4.78 16.28
CA ASP A 394 -0.06 5.62 17.41
C ASP A 394 0.40 4.81 18.64
N LYS A 395 0.34 3.47 18.57
CA LYS A 395 0.72 2.58 19.68
C LYS A 395 1.89 1.70 19.29
N LYS A 396 2.89 1.61 20.16
CA LYS A 396 4.01 0.70 19.91
C LYS A 396 3.54 -0.76 19.91
N PHE A 397 4.07 -1.54 18.98
CA PHE A 397 4.02 -3.00 18.99
C PHE A 397 5.47 -3.51 18.93
N ASP A 398 5.73 -4.62 19.61
CA ASP A 398 7.06 -5.22 19.72
C ASP A 398 7.24 -6.31 18.67
N PHE A 399 7.61 -5.92 17.46
CA PHE A 399 7.90 -6.82 16.35
C PHE A 399 9.20 -7.59 16.54
N LEU A 400 10.18 -6.99 17.21
CA LEU A 400 11.48 -7.63 17.47
C LEU A 400 11.36 -8.96 18.22
N HIS A 401 10.45 -9.02 19.18
CA HIS A 401 10.25 -10.21 20.02
C HIS A 401 8.99 -11.01 19.64
N THR A 402 8.35 -10.68 18.52
CA THR A 402 7.18 -11.41 18.00
C THR A 402 7.62 -12.46 16.98
N ASP A 403 7.07 -13.66 17.07
CA ASP A 403 7.27 -14.69 16.03
C ASP A 403 6.52 -14.29 14.74
N LEU A 404 7.30 -13.94 13.71
CA LEU A 404 6.81 -13.56 12.40
C LEU A 404 6.94 -14.68 11.36
N SER A 405 7.30 -15.90 11.76
CA SER A 405 7.47 -17.05 10.86
C SER A 405 6.19 -17.44 10.11
N TYR A 406 5.01 -17.03 10.60
CA TYR A 406 3.75 -17.18 9.89
C TYR A 406 3.70 -16.43 8.55
N LEU A 407 4.58 -15.46 8.31
CA LEU A 407 4.67 -14.69 7.07
C LEU A 407 5.49 -15.36 5.97
N ILE A 408 6.28 -16.39 6.32
CA ILE A 408 6.99 -17.22 5.34
C ILE A 408 5.97 -17.89 4.43
N LYS A 409 6.18 -17.86 3.11
CA LYS A 409 5.16 -18.19 2.12
C LYS A 409 4.46 -19.53 2.37
N GLU A 410 5.20 -20.58 2.69
CA GLU A 410 4.66 -21.93 2.92
C GLU A 410 3.70 -21.94 4.11
N ASN A 411 4.06 -21.25 5.19
CA ASN A 411 3.22 -21.11 6.38
C ASN A 411 2.01 -20.22 6.08
N TYR A 412 2.26 -19.06 5.46
CA TYR A 412 1.24 -18.07 5.18
C TYR A 412 0.18 -18.61 4.23
N ASP A 413 0.56 -19.23 3.11
CA ASP A 413 -0.38 -19.78 2.14
C ASP A 413 -1.25 -20.87 2.77
N LYS A 414 -0.64 -21.79 3.52
CA LYS A 414 -1.37 -22.86 4.19
C LYS A 414 -2.40 -22.34 5.18
N GLU A 415 -1.99 -21.44 6.08
CA GLU A 415 -2.89 -20.92 7.11
C GLU A 415 -3.93 -19.93 6.57
N PHE A 416 -3.48 -18.97 5.76
CA PHE A 416 -4.34 -17.90 5.24
C PHE A 416 -5.39 -18.44 4.27
N LEU A 417 -4.98 -19.24 3.29
CA LEU A 417 -5.91 -19.80 2.29
C LEU A 417 -6.79 -20.87 2.92
N GLY A 418 -6.22 -21.75 3.75
CA GLY A 418 -7.00 -22.77 4.47
C GLY A 418 -8.09 -22.14 5.35
N LYS A 419 -7.76 -21.06 6.08
CA LYS A 419 -8.77 -20.28 6.84
C LYS A 419 -9.85 -19.74 5.92
N ILE A 420 -9.48 -19.08 4.83
CA ILE A 420 -10.43 -18.42 3.92
C ILE A 420 -11.37 -19.43 3.26
N GLU A 421 -10.88 -20.61 2.89
CA GLU A 421 -11.69 -21.67 2.29
C GLU A 421 -12.85 -22.11 3.20
N THR A 422 -12.62 -22.14 4.52
CA THR A 422 -13.64 -22.50 5.51
C THR A 422 -14.70 -21.43 5.77
N LEU A 423 -14.49 -20.19 5.32
CA LEU A 423 -15.39 -19.09 5.62
C LEU A 423 -16.65 -19.14 4.74
N PRO A 424 -17.84 -18.80 5.30
CA PRO A 424 -19.06 -18.71 4.52
C PRO A 424 -18.96 -17.58 3.49
N VAL A 425 -19.64 -17.77 2.37
CA VAL A 425 -19.72 -16.79 1.29
C VAL A 425 -21.02 -16.00 1.44
N PHE A 426 -20.93 -14.68 1.35
CA PHE A 426 -22.08 -13.78 1.35
C PHE A 426 -22.00 -12.84 0.13
N SER A 427 -23.16 -12.35 -0.31
CA SER A 427 -23.18 -11.24 -1.26
C SER A 427 -22.81 -9.94 -0.54
N VAL A 428 -22.32 -8.94 -1.27
CA VAL A 428 -22.06 -7.61 -0.70
C VAL A 428 -23.34 -6.96 -0.17
N ASP A 429 -24.49 -7.26 -0.80
CA ASP A 429 -25.82 -6.82 -0.34
C ASP A 429 -26.16 -7.37 1.04
N ASP A 430 -25.92 -8.67 1.26
CA ASP A 430 -26.16 -9.31 2.56
C ASP A 430 -25.27 -8.71 3.64
N ILE A 431 -24.00 -8.44 3.33
CA ILE A 431 -23.08 -7.78 4.27
C ILE A 431 -23.58 -6.38 4.65
N ILE A 432 -23.99 -5.58 3.66
CA ILE A 432 -24.47 -4.21 3.90
C ILE A 432 -25.79 -4.22 4.69
N ALA A 433 -26.66 -5.17 4.39
CA ALA A 433 -27.93 -5.40 5.09
C ALA A 433 -27.77 -6.13 6.44
N ARG A 434 -26.53 -6.45 6.87
CA ARG A 434 -26.22 -7.18 8.11
C ARG A 434 -26.91 -8.54 8.21
N LYS A 435 -27.05 -9.24 7.08
CA LYS A 435 -27.61 -10.59 6.95
C LYS A 435 -26.54 -11.69 7.04
N ASN A 436 -25.35 -11.36 7.55
CA ASN A 436 -24.25 -12.30 7.78
C ASN A 436 -24.37 -13.11 9.08
N GLY A 437 -25.51 -13.04 9.76
CA GLY A 437 -25.74 -13.71 11.04
C GLY A 437 -24.67 -13.36 12.08
N ASN A 438 -24.14 -14.37 12.76
CA ASN A 438 -23.09 -14.21 13.78
C ASN A 438 -21.66 -14.33 13.20
N HIS A 439 -21.51 -14.41 11.88
CA HIS A 439 -20.19 -14.58 11.27
C HIS A 439 -19.38 -13.28 11.35
N LYS A 440 -18.28 -13.33 12.11
CA LYS A 440 -17.32 -12.22 12.26
C LYS A 440 -16.31 -12.15 11.11
N ALA A 441 -16.22 -13.19 10.29
CA ALA A 441 -15.37 -13.27 9.12
C ALA A 441 -16.11 -13.97 7.96
N VAL A 442 -16.00 -13.41 6.75
CA VAL A 442 -16.77 -13.84 5.59
C VAL A 442 -15.99 -13.68 4.30
N ARG A 443 -16.36 -14.44 3.26
CA ARG A 443 -15.93 -14.21 1.88
C ARG A 443 -16.98 -13.44 1.10
N VAL A 444 -16.52 -12.55 0.23
CA VAL A 444 -17.33 -11.93 -0.82
C VAL A 444 -16.62 -12.18 -2.14
N ASN A 445 -17.27 -12.90 -3.05
CA ASN A 445 -16.65 -13.30 -4.31
C ASN A 445 -16.73 -12.18 -5.36
N TYR A 446 -15.71 -12.14 -6.22
CA TYR A 446 -15.72 -11.41 -7.48
C TYR A 446 -15.06 -12.27 -8.57
N TRP A 447 -15.29 -11.94 -9.84
CA TRP A 447 -14.83 -12.75 -10.99
C TRP A 447 -13.99 -11.93 -11.98
N THR A 448 -14.41 -10.69 -12.22
CA THR A 448 -13.76 -9.73 -13.10
C THR A 448 -13.46 -8.43 -12.36
N GLU A 449 -12.59 -7.60 -12.94
CA GLU A 449 -12.32 -6.24 -12.45
C GLU A 449 -13.61 -5.42 -12.30
N SER A 450 -14.56 -5.53 -13.24
CA SER A 450 -15.86 -4.86 -13.14
C SER A 450 -16.65 -5.31 -11.90
N THR A 451 -16.71 -6.62 -11.64
CA THR A 451 -17.39 -7.13 -10.44
C THR A 451 -16.65 -6.77 -9.15
N PHE A 452 -15.32 -6.73 -9.19
CA PHE A 452 -14.51 -6.23 -8.07
C PHE A 452 -14.87 -4.78 -7.78
N ASN A 453 -14.86 -3.90 -8.78
CA ASN A 453 -15.16 -2.47 -8.61
C ASN A 453 -16.56 -2.25 -8.04
N ARG A 454 -17.56 -3.03 -8.47
CA ARG A 454 -18.92 -2.97 -7.93
C ARG A 454 -18.97 -3.36 -6.45
N VAL A 455 -18.22 -4.37 -6.03
CA VAL A 455 -18.18 -4.79 -4.62
C VAL A 455 -17.34 -3.83 -3.79
N ALA A 456 -16.13 -3.52 -4.24
CA ALA A 456 -15.15 -2.67 -3.57
C ALA A 456 -15.70 -1.26 -3.30
N SER A 457 -16.37 -0.65 -4.27
CA SER A 457 -16.97 0.70 -4.12
C SER A 457 -18.01 0.75 -3.00
N ARG A 458 -18.82 -0.30 -2.85
CA ARG A 458 -19.84 -0.39 -1.80
C ARG A 458 -19.27 -0.64 -0.40
N LEU A 459 -18.06 -1.18 -0.34
CA LEU A 459 -17.33 -1.40 0.91
C LEU A 459 -16.35 -0.26 1.23
N GLY A 460 -16.13 0.69 0.31
CA GLY A 460 -15.16 1.78 0.47
C GLY A 460 -13.70 1.40 0.20
N VAL A 461 -13.47 0.23 -0.41
CA VAL A 461 -12.17 -0.32 -0.79
C VAL A 461 -11.65 0.39 -2.05
N MET A 462 -10.32 0.51 -2.21
CA MET A 462 -9.72 1.03 -3.44
C MET A 462 -10.08 0.16 -4.66
N LEU A 463 -10.35 0.83 -5.78
CA LEU A 463 -10.93 0.20 -6.98
C LEU A 463 -9.87 -0.17 -8.03
N ASP A 464 -8.72 0.48 -8.01
CA ASP A 464 -7.75 0.34 -9.09
C ASP A 464 -6.92 -0.94 -8.98
N PHE A 465 -6.58 -1.46 -10.15
CA PHE A 465 -5.62 -2.54 -10.35
C PHE A 465 -4.35 -1.96 -10.99
N LYS A 466 -3.20 -2.56 -10.65
CA LYS A 466 -1.94 -2.32 -11.36
C LYS A 466 -1.40 -3.65 -11.83
N ALA A 467 -1.18 -3.77 -13.14
CA ALA A 467 -0.79 -5.02 -13.79
C ALA A 467 -1.63 -6.24 -13.36
N GLY A 468 -2.95 -6.05 -13.27
CA GLY A 468 -3.90 -7.11 -12.88
C GLY A 468 -3.95 -7.44 -11.38
N VAL A 469 -3.24 -6.69 -10.53
CA VAL A 469 -3.23 -6.91 -9.06
C VAL A 469 -4.02 -5.80 -8.36
N PRO A 470 -5.02 -6.12 -7.52
CA PRO A 470 -5.75 -5.13 -6.74
C PRO A 470 -4.91 -4.63 -5.55
N ARG A 471 -5.16 -3.40 -5.13
CA ARG A 471 -4.55 -2.75 -3.96
C ARG A 471 -4.62 -3.63 -2.69
N ALA A 472 -3.47 -3.81 -2.01
CA ALA A 472 -3.30 -4.70 -0.85
C ALA A 472 -3.71 -6.18 -1.08
N GLY A 473 -3.84 -6.61 -2.34
CA GLY A 473 -4.26 -7.96 -2.71
C GLY A 473 -3.14 -8.99 -2.57
N TYR A 474 -3.50 -10.21 -2.18
CA TYR A 474 -2.61 -11.37 -2.20
C TYR A 474 -3.34 -12.57 -2.82
N ARG A 475 -2.82 -13.10 -3.92
CA ARG A 475 -3.47 -14.13 -4.75
C ARG A 475 -4.90 -13.75 -5.15
N GLY A 476 -5.10 -12.48 -5.50
CA GLY A 476 -6.42 -11.92 -5.81
C GLY A 476 -7.34 -11.75 -4.60
N ILE A 477 -6.84 -11.87 -3.37
CA ILE A 477 -7.63 -11.69 -2.15
C ILE A 477 -7.34 -10.33 -1.53
N VAL A 478 -8.36 -9.48 -1.41
CA VAL A 478 -8.26 -8.21 -0.66
C VAL A 478 -8.91 -8.38 0.71
N THR A 479 -8.15 -8.13 1.77
CA THR A 479 -8.60 -8.30 3.16
C THR A 479 -8.85 -6.94 3.80
N VAL A 480 -10.08 -6.70 4.26
CA VAL A 480 -10.49 -5.46 4.93
C VAL A 480 -11.44 -5.74 6.08
N MET A 481 -11.62 -4.78 6.97
CA MET A 481 -12.78 -4.73 7.85
C MET A 481 -13.93 -3.98 7.17
N TYR A 482 -15.15 -4.28 7.59
CA TYR A 482 -16.31 -3.46 7.28
C TYR A 482 -17.32 -3.60 8.43
N ARG A 483 -17.59 -2.50 9.13
CA ARG A 483 -18.55 -2.45 10.25
C ARG A 483 -18.34 -3.57 11.29
N GLY A 484 -17.09 -3.89 11.63
CA GLY A 484 -16.73 -4.92 12.61
C GLY A 484 -16.69 -6.36 12.07
N ILE A 485 -16.86 -6.55 10.76
CA ILE A 485 -16.77 -7.86 10.10
C ILE A 485 -15.49 -7.90 9.26
N ARG A 486 -14.71 -8.98 9.37
CA ARG A 486 -13.55 -9.23 8.51
C ARG A 486 -14.02 -9.78 7.16
N ILE A 487 -13.79 -9.02 6.10
CA ILE A 487 -14.16 -9.38 4.73
C ILE A 487 -12.92 -9.80 3.95
N TYR A 488 -13.04 -10.94 3.29
CA TYR A 488 -12.10 -11.40 2.27
C TYR A 488 -12.77 -11.30 0.90
N LEU A 489 -12.37 -10.31 0.10
CA LEU A 489 -12.77 -10.20 -1.29
C LEU A 489 -11.97 -11.21 -2.10
N THR A 490 -12.60 -12.31 -2.52
CA THR A 490 -11.89 -13.44 -3.14
C THR A 490 -12.21 -13.57 -4.62
N GLN A 491 -11.19 -13.61 -5.46
CA GLN A 491 -11.36 -13.90 -6.88
C GLN A 491 -11.78 -15.35 -7.10
N LYS A 492 -12.86 -15.57 -7.84
CA LYS A 492 -13.24 -16.88 -8.38
C LYS A 492 -12.82 -16.94 -9.85
N LYS A 493 -12.07 -17.99 -10.18
CA LYS A 493 -11.72 -18.31 -11.57
C LYS A 493 -12.93 -18.87 -12.30
#